data_AF-A0AAU0XZ01-F1
#
_entry.id   AF-A0AAU0XZ01-F1
#
_cell.length_a   1.000
_cell.length_b   1.000
_cell.length_c   1.000
_cell.angle_alpha   90.00
_cell.angle_beta   90.00
_cell.angle_gamma   90.00
#
_symmetry.space_group_name_H-M   'P 1'
#
loop_
_entity.id
_entity.type
_entity.pdbx_description
1 polymer ?
#
loop_
_entity_poly.entity_id
_entity_poly.type
_entity_poly.pdbx_seq_one_letter_code
_entity_poly.pdbx_strand_id
1 'polypeptide(L)'
;MRSPTRPAARALRSALVLAVTAGLAVAVPTAQAAPSETPATSPVAATTAGADAAGSAEDGLAQKPYMGWSSWSLQTTSYPGINPNGNYSYLTEANVNKQTDALASKLKKYGYEYINIDAGWWRGWDWTPEFDAYGRQKADKERFPSGMKAVADRIHGKGLKAGIYLPVGLEKEGYGEGKLPIWNTDNCTTGDIVYSDLRTTNGWDSSYKLDFSKPCAQKYVDSQAQLIADWGYDFLKLDGVGPGSFKSGDNYDNRADVAAWQKAIKSTGRPIHLEISWSLDINYAKDWKATSNGWRVDTDVECYCNTLVSWENSVEDRWRDTPGWTRYAGPGGWNDLDSINVGNAAMSGLTKAERQSYMTLWAIAKSPLFSGDDLTRIDDYGLSLMTNRDVLKINQQPGKPAKPVTSVGDEQVWASQNPDGSYTVALFNQGDSASPVTADWSALGFTGQASVRDVWNSENLGRYKDGITQALPAHGSRLFTVTPQGPALKTTAYEAESPDNVLTGSASVADCAECSGTRKVGNLYLGGTLQFTKVVVKQAGRYLINVAYTSGDPRSIGVSANGKAPVATAFPATGGWGAADTISVPVTLKAGSNTVTFDSGTGYSPDIDKIDVPLR
;
A
#
# COMPACT_ATOMS: atom_id res chain seq x y z
N MET A 1 -20.64 -37.54 -28.80
CA MET A 1 -21.36 -36.43 -29.44
C MET A 1 -21.85 -35.47 -28.37
N ARG A 2 -21.58 -34.17 -28.59
CA ARG A 2 -22.18 -32.96 -27.99
C ARG A 2 -22.00 -32.66 -26.49
N SER A 3 -21.18 -31.61 -26.30
CA SER A 3 -21.21 -30.54 -25.29
C SER A 3 -22.63 -29.92 -25.11
N PRO A 4 -22.90 -29.12 -24.06
CA PRO A 4 -22.45 -27.72 -24.11
C PRO A 4 -21.89 -27.11 -22.81
N THR A 5 -21.01 -26.16 -23.08
CA THR A 5 -20.45 -25.05 -22.33
C THR A 5 -21.47 -24.13 -21.63
N ARG A 6 -21.04 -23.51 -20.51
CA ARG A 6 -21.48 -22.18 -20.05
C ARG A 6 -20.26 -21.40 -19.51
N PRO A 7 -20.07 -20.12 -19.86
CA PRO A 7 -18.96 -19.31 -19.36
C PRO A 7 -19.33 -18.60 -18.05
N ALA A 8 -18.35 -18.44 -17.16
CA ALA A 8 -18.41 -17.57 -16.00
C ALA A 8 -18.25 -16.10 -16.43
N ALA A 9 -19.22 -15.27 -16.09
CA ALA A 9 -19.16 -13.83 -16.30
C ALA A 9 -18.62 -13.16 -15.02
N ARG A 10 -17.45 -12.52 -15.12
CA ARG A 10 -16.99 -11.51 -14.16
C ARG A 10 -18.02 -10.38 -14.13
N ALA A 11 -18.63 -10.14 -12.98
CA ALA A 11 -19.54 -9.02 -12.79
C ALA A 11 -18.73 -7.73 -12.59
N LEU A 12 -18.69 -6.86 -13.60
CA LEU A 12 -18.41 -5.44 -13.37
C LEU A 12 -19.57 -4.87 -12.55
N ARG A 13 -19.29 -4.29 -11.38
CA ARG A 13 -20.26 -3.45 -10.67
C ARG A 13 -20.04 -1.99 -11.01
N SER A 14 -20.94 -1.47 -11.84
CA SER A 14 -21.19 -0.04 -11.98
C SER A 14 -21.92 0.48 -10.73
N ALA A 15 -21.44 1.59 -10.17
CA ALA A 15 -22.15 2.31 -9.13
C ALA A 15 -23.48 2.86 -9.69
N LEU A 16 -24.58 2.57 -9.00
CA LEU A 16 -25.92 3.04 -9.37
C LEU A 16 -26.10 4.50 -8.91
N VAL A 17 -26.06 5.44 -9.85
CA VAL A 17 -26.42 6.84 -9.64
C VAL A 17 -27.94 6.97 -9.76
N LEU A 18 -28.64 7.34 -8.68
CA LEU A 18 -30.01 7.88 -8.79
C LEU A 18 -29.91 9.36 -9.18
N ALA A 19 -30.16 9.66 -10.46
CA ALA A 19 -30.41 11.02 -10.92
C ALA A 19 -31.91 11.17 -11.23
N VAL A 20 -32.59 12.04 -10.49
CA VAL A 20 -33.95 12.50 -10.82
C VAL A 20 -33.85 13.50 -11.97
N THR A 21 -34.33 13.11 -13.14
CA THR A 21 -34.47 13.98 -14.30
C THR A 21 -35.72 14.84 -14.19
N ALA A 22 -35.56 16.17 -14.21
CA ALA A 22 -36.57 17.10 -14.70
C ALA A 22 -35.92 17.91 -15.82
N GLY A 23 -36.32 17.61 -17.06
CA GLY A 23 -35.78 18.24 -18.25
C GLY A 23 -36.42 19.61 -18.52
N LEU A 24 -35.60 20.53 -19.01
CA LEU A 24 -36.02 21.64 -19.85
C LEU A 24 -34.89 21.92 -20.84
N ALA A 25 -35.18 21.70 -22.13
CA ALA A 25 -34.27 21.88 -23.24
C ALA A 25 -34.15 23.37 -23.60
N VAL A 26 -32.93 23.88 -23.71
CA VAL A 26 -32.63 25.11 -24.47
C VAL A 26 -31.36 24.88 -25.29
N ALA A 27 -31.46 25.12 -26.59
CA ALA A 27 -30.40 24.98 -27.57
C ALA A 27 -29.26 25.98 -27.32
N VAL A 28 -28.01 25.52 -27.44
CA VAL A 28 -26.81 26.36 -27.45
C VAL A 28 -26.28 26.43 -28.88
N PRO A 29 -26.12 27.62 -29.49
CA PRO A 29 -25.48 27.74 -30.79
C PRO A 29 -23.95 27.69 -30.65
N THR A 30 -23.32 27.18 -31.70
CA THR A 30 -21.87 27.16 -31.92
C THR A 30 -21.29 28.57 -32.05
N ALA A 31 -20.16 28.84 -31.39
CA ALA A 31 -19.36 30.04 -31.64
C ALA A 31 -17.86 29.71 -31.66
N GLN A 32 -17.21 30.24 -32.71
CA GLN A 32 -15.83 30.06 -33.13
C GLN A 32 -14.79 30.59 -32.12
N ALA A 33 -13.64 29.94 -32.11
CA ALA A 33 -12.41 30.42 -31.49
C ALA A 33 -11.76 31.54 -32.32
N ALA A 34 -11.25 32.57 -31.62
CA ALA A 34 -10.27 33.54 -32.11
C ALA A 34 -9.27 33.87 -30.97
N PRO A 35 -8.04 34.32 -31.26
CA PRO A 35 -6.87 34.02 -30.43
C PRO A 35 -6.44 35.13 -29.44
N SER A 36 -5.86 34.65 -28.32
CA SER A 36 -4.76 35.17 -27.49
C SER A 36 -4.50 36.69 -27.35
N GLU A 37 -4.48 37.16 -26.09
CA GLU A 37 -3.44 38.08 -25.57
C GLU A 37 -3.08 37.73 -24.12
N THR A 38 -1.79 37.57 -23.85
CA THR A 38 -1.17 37.36 -22.54
C THR A 38 -0.73 38.70 -21.96
N PRO A 39 -0.90 38.97 -20.65
CA PRO A 39 -0.07 39.94 -19.95
C PRO A 39 1.02 39.23 -19.14
N ALA A 40 2.25 39.63 -19.42
CA ALA A 40 3.44 39.27 -18.66
C ALA A 40 3.35 39.76 -17.20
N THR A 41 3.73 38.91 -16.25
CA THR A 41 4.14 39.33 -14.91
C THR A 41 5.48 38.68 -14.56
N SER A 42 6.44 39.53 -14.18
CA SER A 42 7.82 39.19 -13.83
C SER A 42 7.92 38.35 -12.55
N PRO A 43 8.99 37.54 -12.39
CA PRO A 43 9.11 36.60 -11.29
C PRO A 43 9.53 37.33 -10.01
N VAL A 44 8.75 37.13 -8.94
CA VAL A 44 9.22 37.43 -7.58
C VAL A 44 10.05 36.23 -7.13
N ALA A 45 11.32 36.48 -6.86
CA ALA A 45 12.26 35.49 -6.34
C ALA A 45 11.77 34.94 -5.00
N ALA A 46 11.35 33.67 -5.00
CA ALA A 46 11.15 32.91 -3.78
C ALA A 46 12.52 32.52 -3.23
N THR A 47 12.92 33.15 -2.12
CA THR A 47 14.05 32.72 -1.31
C THR A 47 13.77 31.31 -0.78
N THR A 48 14.52 30.33 -1.30
CA THR A 48 14.59 28.98 -0.77
C THR A 48 15.28 29.00 0.59
N ALA A 49 14.49 29.09 1.66
CA ALA A 49 14.92 28.63 2.97
C ALA A 49 14.84 27.10 2.94
N GLY A 50 16.00 26.45 2.90
CA GLY A 50 16.10 25.00 3.04
C GLY A 50 15.54 24.58 4.40
N ALA A 51 14.39 23.91 4.38
CA ALA A 51 13.95 23.11 5.50
C ALA A 51 14.79 21.82 5.48
N ASP A 52 15.73 21.73 6.42
CA ASP A 52 16.43 20.49 6.67
C ASP A 52 15.41 19.35 6.88
N ALA A 53 15.59 18.29 6.11
CA ALA A 53 14.81 17.06 6.16
C ALA A 53 15.13 16.28 7.45
N ALA A 54 14.76 16.81 8.60
CA ALA A 54 14.72 16.10 9.88
C ALA A 54 13.35 15.40 10.02
N GLY A 55 13.13 14.42 9.13
CA GLY A 55 11.91 13.62 9.06
C GLY A 55 11.75 12.65 10.24
N SER A 56 10.65 11.92 10.25
CA SER A 56 10.19 10.87 11.20
C SER A 56 11.18 9.75 11.60
N ALA A 57 12.46 9.84 11.21
CA ALA A 57 13.49 8.85 11.51
C ALA A 57 14.29 9.15 12.79
N GLU A 58 14.26 10.39 13.30
CA GLU A 58 15.12 10.82 14.44
C GLU A 58 14.61 10.38 15.82
N ASP A 59 13.34 9.99 15.96
CA ASP A 59 12.71 9.58 17.22
C ASP A 59 12.82 8.07 17.52
N GLY A 60 13.45 7.30 16.63
CA GLY A 60 13.58 5.85 16.75
C GLY A 60 12.31 5.06 16.39
N LEU A 61 11.23 5.73 15.98
CA LEU A 61 10.02 5.09 15.46
C LEU A 61 10.23 4.64 14.01
N ALA A 62 9.38 3.72 13.54
CA ALA A 62 9.39 3.15 12.18
C ALA A 62 10.76 2.68 11.66
N GLN A 63 11.70 2.32 12.53
CA GLN A 63 12.96 1.67 12.10
C GLN A 63 12.70 0.28 11.50
N LYS A 64 11.58 -0.32 11.90
CA LYS A 64 11.00 -1.56 11.38
C LYS A 64 9.50 -1.37 11.27
N PRO A 65 8.81 -2.11 10.39
CA PRO A 65 7.36 -2.10 10.38
C PRO A 65 6.83 -2.59 11.74
N TYR A 66 5.81 -1.91 12.27
CA TYR A 66 5.27 -2.25 13.58
C TYR A 66 4.54 -3.60 13.56
N MET A 67 4.37 -4.22 14.72
CA MET A 67 3.66 -5.49 14.86
C MET A 67 2.66 -5.42 16.02
N GLY A 68 1.42 -5.88 15.83
CA GLY A 68 0.40 -5.73 16.86
C GLY A 68 -0.96 -6.35 16.55
N TRP A 69 -2.00 -5.66 16.99
CA TRP A 69 -3.40 -6.00 16.75
C TRP A 69 -4.22 -4.72 16.62
N SER A 70 -5.24 -4.73 15.74
CA SER A 70 -6.25 -3.67 15.66
C SER A 70 -7.65 -4.26 15.83
N SER A 71 -8.52 -3.49 16.45
CA SER A 71 -9.93 -3.88 16.69
C SER A 71 -10.82 -3.90 15.43
N TRP A 72 -10.45 -3.20 14.35
CA TRP A 72 -11.38 -2.86 13.26
C TRP A 72 -12.10 -4.06 12.63
N SER A 73 -11.38 -5.12 12.27
CA SER A 73 -11.97 -6.29 11.59
C SER A 73 -13.03 -7.00 12.44
N LEU A 74 -12.89 -6.97 13.77
CA LEU A 74 -13.92 -7.48 14.69
C LEU A 74 -15.10 -6.53 14.86
N GLN A 75 -14.93 -5.23 14.62
CA GLN A 75 -16.03 -4.26 14.65
C GLN A 75 -16.92 -4.36 13.41
N THR A 76 -16.33 -4.62 12.25
CA THR A 76 -17.02 -4.58 10.94
C THR A 76 -17.66 -5.90 10.54
N THR A 77 -17.18 -7.03 11.08
CA THR A 77 -17.71 -8.35 10.73
C THR A 77 -19.11 -8.60 11.29
N SER A 78 -19.94 -9.28 10.50
CA SER A 78 -21.23 -9.84 10.93
C SER A 78 -21.11 -11.30 11.40
N TYR A 79 -19.90 -11.80 11.66
CA TYR A 79 -19.70 -13.14 12.19
C TYR A 79 -20.52 -13.36 13.48
N PRO A 80 -21.29 -14.45 13.59
CA PRO A 80 -22.20 -14.67 14.72
C PRO A 80 -21.51 -14.56 16.08
N GLY A 81 -22.07 -13.72 16.96
CA GLY A 81 -21.61 -13.55 18.35
C GLY A 81 -20.47 -12.54 18.55
N ILE A 82 -19.90 -11.95 17.49
CA ILE A 82 -18.87 -10.91 17.63
C ILE A 82 -19.49 -9.55 17.95
N ASN A 83 -20.58 -9.20 17.26
CA ASN A 83 -21.31 -7.92 17.40
C ASN A 83 -22.74 -8.15 17.91
N PRO A 84 -22.95 -8.64 19.15
CA PRO A 84 -24.25 -9.07 19.65
C PRO A 84 -25.28 -7.93 19.83
N ASN A 85 -24.81 -6.68 19.93
CA ASN A 85 -25.66 -5.51 20.14
C ASN A 85 -25.79 -4.65 18.86
N GLY A 86 -25.60 -5.25 17.68
CA GLY A 86 -25.62 -4.55 16.40
C GLY A 86 -24.23 -4.17 15.89
N ASN A 87 -24.18 -3.54 14.71
CA ASN A 87 -22.93 -3.19 14.02
C ASN A 87 -22.00 -2.38 14.93
N TYR A 88 -20.70 -2.66 14.87
CA TYR A 88 -19.64 -1.99 15.64
C TYR A 88 -19.69 -2.18 17.17
N SER A 89 -20.60 -3.02 17.69
CA SER A 89 -20.75 -3.23 19.13
C SER A 89 -19.60 -4.01 19.79
N TYR A 90 -18.69 -4.60 19.00
CA TYR A 90 -17.52 -5.31 19.51
C TYR A 90 -16.59 -4.42 20.34
N LEU A 91 -16.37 -3.17 19.91
CA LEU A 91 -15.37 -2.31 20.54
C LEU A 91 -15.86 -1.82 21.90
N THR A 92 -15.30 -2.44 22.94
CA THR A 92 -15.50 -2.15 24.36
C THR A 92 -14.19 -2.34 25.11
N GLU A 93 -14.02 -1.66 26.25
CA GLU A 93 -12.89 -1.85 27.16
C GLU A 93 -12.68 -3.32 27.53
N ALA A 94 -13.76 -4.04 27.82
CA ALA A 94 -13.70 -5.46 28.18
C ALA A 94 -13.13 -6.33 27.05
N ASN A 95 -13.51 -6.08 25.80
CA ASN A 95 -12.99 -6.83 24.66
C ASN A 95 -11.55 -6.44 24.35
N VAL A 96 -11.18 -5.15 24.39
CA VAL A 96 -9.79 -4.68 24.26
C VAL A 96 -8.90 -5.36 25.31
N ASN A 97 -9.37 -5.47 26.55
CA ASN A 97 -8.65 -6.13 27.64
C ASN A 97 -8.42 -7.62 27.39
N LYS A 98 -9.37 -8.34 26.79
CA LYS A 98 -9.19 -9.75 26.39
C LYS A 98 -8.13 -9.89 25.30
N GLN A 99 -8.16 -9.02 24.29
CA GLN A 99 -7.19 -9.05 23.20
C GLN A 99 -5.79 -8.67 23.68
N THR A 100 -5.69 -7.72 24.62
CA THR A 100 -4.45 -7.37 25.31
C THR A 100 -3.83 -8.58 26.02
N ASP A 101 -4.63 -9.32 26.82
CA ASP A 101 -4.16 -10.52 27.51
C ASP A 101 -3.74 -11.64 26.53
N ALA A 102 -4.49 -11.81 25.44
CA ALA A 102 -4.20 -12.80 24.41
C ALA A 102 -2.91 -12.47 23.64
N LEU A 103 -2.70 -11.21 23.23
CA LEU A 103 -1.48 -10.77 22.57
C LEU A 103 -0.26 -10.94 23.49
N ALA A 104 -0.38 -10.47 24.74
CA ALA A 104 0.69 -10.57 25.74
C ALA A 104 1.15 -12.01 25.96
N SER A 105 0.22 -12.96 26.01
CA SER A 105 0.51 -14.37 26.27
C SER A 105 0.98 -15.15 25.03
N LYS A 106 0.41 -14.86 23.84
CA LYS A 106 0.64 -15.67 22.64
C LYS A 106 1.70 -15.09 21.70
N LEU A 107 1.67 -13.76 21.47
CA LEU A 107 2.37 -13.12 20.35
C LEU A 107 3.51 -12.19 20.78
N LYS A 108 3.46 -11.63 22.01
CA LYS A 108 4.47 -10.67 22.49
C LYS A 108 5.91 -11.17 22.36
N LYS A 109 6.17 -12.43 22.71
CA LYS A 109 7.51 -13.05 22.60
C LYS A 109 8.06 -13.12 21.16
N TYR A 110 7.21 -12.87 20.16
CA TYR A 110 7.56 -12.84 18.74
C TYR A 110 7.72 -11.42 18.19
N GLY A 111 7.53 -10.38 19.01
CA GLY A 111 7.73 -8.98 18.62
C GLY A 111 6.44 -8.18 18.43
N TYR A 112 5.26 -8.80 18.52
CA TYR A 112 3.98 -8.09 18.51
C TYR A 112 3.85 -7.26 19.79
N GLU A 113 3.70 -5.94 19.66
CA GLU A 113 3.74 -5.04 20.81
C GLU A 113 2.59 -4.02 20.86
N TYR A 114 1.89 -3.74 19.75
CA TYR A 114 0.82 -2.75 19.71
C TYR A 114 -0.58 -3.35 19.92
N ILE A 115 -1.41 -2.68 20.73
CA ILE A 115 -2.86 -2.88 20.84
C ILE A 115 -3.54 -1.59 20.36
N ASN A 116 -4.06 -1.61 19.13
CA ASN A 116 -4.64 -0.45 18.48
C ASN A 116 -6.17 -0.47 18.58
N ILE A 117 -6.71 0.53 19.27
CA ILE A 117 -8.15 0.82 19.34
C ILE A 117 -8.51 1.65 18.12
N ASP A 118 -9.34 1.08 17.25
CA ASP A 118 -9.72 1.70 15.97
C ASP A 118 -10.97 2.59 16.14
N ALA A 119 -11.62 2.97 15.05
CA ALA A 119 -12.69 3.97 15.02
C ALA A 119 -13.83 3.72 16.03
N GLY A 120 -14.38 4.82 16.57
CA GLY A 120 -15.64 4.81 17.33
C GLY A 120 -15.52 4.73 18.85
N TRP A 121 -14.33 4.83 19.45
CA TRP A 121 -14.17 4.79 20.91
C TRP A 121 -14.86 5.95 21.66
N TRP A 122 -15.18 7.05 20.97
CA TRP A 122 -15.90 8.23 21.49
C TRP A 122 -17.39 8.24 21.10
N ARG A 123 -17.89 7.15 20.50
CA ARG A 123 -19.28 7.07 20.01
C ARG A 123 -20.10 6.12 20.87
N GLY A 124 -21.30 6.53 21.23
CA GLY A 124 -22.29 5.70 21.93
C GLY A 124 -22.85 4.57 21.06
N TRP A 125 -23.75 3.76 21.61
CA TRP A 125 -24.37 2.62 20.89
C TRP A 125 -25.21 3.03 19.69
N ASP A 126 -25.75 4.25 19.69
CA ASP A 126 -26.46 4.87 18.57
C ASP A 126 -25.53 5.57 17.58
N TRP A 127 -24.21 5.44 17.79
CA TRP A 127 -23.13 6.08 17.03
C TRP A 127 -23.03 7.60 17.19
N THR A 128 -23.74 8.19 18.17
CA THR A 128 -23.62 9.61 18.52
C THR A 128 -22.26 9.86 19.17
N PRO A 129 -21.44 10.80 18.66
CA PRO A 129 -20.13 11.11 19.22
C PRO A 129 -20.24 12.00 20.47
N GLU A 130 -19.35 11.79 21.44
CA GLU A 130 -19.16 12.70 22.57
C GLU A 130 -17.88 13.53 22.44
N PHE A 131 -17.96 14.79 22.85
CA PHE A 131 -16.83 15.71 22.92
C PHE A 131 -16.72 16.33 24.32
N ASP A 132 -15.51 16.74 24.70
CA ASP A 132 -15.28 17.55 25.88
C ASP A 132 -15.62 19.04 25.61
N ALA A 133 -15.47 19.87 26.64
CA ALA A 133 -15.77 21.31 26.54
C ALA A 133 -14.85 22.08 25.56
N TYR A 134 -13.83 21.42 25.00
CA TYR A 134 -12.86 21.99 24.08
C TYR A 134 -12.98 21.44 22.65
N GLY A 135 -14.05 20.70 22.35
CA GLY A 135 -14.27 20.10 21.04
C GLY A 135 -13.39 18.88 20.75
N ARG A 136 -12.78 18.27 21.77
CA ARG A 136 -11.96 17.06 21.66
C ARG A 136 -12.78 15.81 21.93
N GLN A 137 -12.52 14.71 21.25
CA GLN A 137 -13.25 13.45 21.42
C GLN A 137 -13.19 12.97 22.87
N LYS A 138 -14.34 12.58 23.40
CA LYS A 138 -14.51 12.09 24.77
C LYS A 138 -14.99 10.66 24.74
N ALA A 139 -14.34 9.80 25.53
CA ALA A 139 -14.67 8.38 25.56
C ALA A 139 -16.12 8.15 25.97
N ASP A 140 -16.78 7.24 25.27
CA ASP A 140 -18.10 6.77 25.66
C ASP A 140 -18.00 6.00 26.99
N LYS A 141 -18.79 6.43 27.98
CA LYS A 141 -18.70 5.90 29.35
C LYS A 141 -19.30 4.50 29.51
N GLU A 142 -20.14 4.04 28.58
CA GLU A 142 -20.70 2.70 28.65
C GLU A 142 -19.74 1.67 28.04
N ARG A 143 -19.07 2.04 26.94
CA ARG A 143 -18.11 1.20 26.23
C ARG A 143 -16.73 1.22 26.88
N PHE A 144 -16.33 2.35 27.45
CA PHE A 144 -15.05 2.58 28.12
C PHE A 144 -15.25 3.19 29.53
N PRO A 145 -15.86 2.44 30.46
CA PRO A 145 -16.24 2.96 31.78
C PRO A 145 -15.07 3.45 32.63
N SER A 146 -13.86 2.92 32.44
CA SER A 146 -12.66 3.37 33.15
C SER A 146 -11.97 4.57 32.48
N GLY A 147 -12.40 4.95 31.26
CA GLY A 147 -11.78 5.96 30.43
C GLY A 147 -10.48 5.51 29.75
N MET A 148 -10.05 6.25 28.72
CA MET A 148 -8.95 5.82 27.85
C MET A 148 -7.60 5.72 28.54
N LYS A 149 -7.32 6.60 29.52
CA LYS A 149 -6.08 6.51 30.31
C LYS A 149 -5.95 5.16 31.02
N ALA A 150 -7.01 4.68 31.67
CA ALA A 150 -6.98 3.43 32.39
C ALA A 150 -6.76 2.22 31.45
N VAL A 151 -7.30 2.31 30.23
CA VAL A 151 -7.08 1.31 29.18
C VAL A 151 -5.62 1.29 28.74
N ALA A 152 -5.03 2.45 28.46
CA ALA A 152 -3.61 2.56 28.13
C ALA A 152 -2.71 2.05 29.27
N ASP A 153 -2.97 2.48 30.52
CA ASP A 153 -2.24 2.01 31.72
C ASP A 153 -2.30 0.47 31.84
N ARG A 154 -3.45 -0.15 31.53
CA ARG A 154 -3.60 -1.61 31.54
C ARG A 154 -2.82 -2.30 30.43
N ILE A 155 -2.83 -1.76 29.21
CA ILE A 155 -2.03 -2.26 28.08
C ILE A 155 -0.54 -2.20 28.43
N HIS A 156 -0.07 -1.06 28.96
CA HIS A 156 1.30 -0.89 29.44
C HIS A 156 1.65 -1.83 30.60
N GLY A 157 0.70 -2.14 31.48
CA GLY A 157 0.87 -3.13 32.55
C GLY A 157 1.17 -4.55 32.04
N LYS A 158 0.88 -4.83 30.76
CA LYS A 158 1.27 -6.07 30.07
C LYS A 158 2.58 -5.92 29.29
N GLY A 159 3.23 -4.77 29.40
CA GLY A 159 4.42 -4.35 28.65
C GLY A 159 4.17 -4.31 27.15
N LEU A 160 2.97 -3.90 26.75
CA LEU A 160 2.56 -3.63 25.37
C LEU A 160 2.41 -2.11 25.19
N LYS A 161 2.20 -1.67 23.96
CA LYS A 161 1.99 -0.27 23.54
C LYS A 161 0.53 -0.05 23.16
N ALA A 162 -0.02 1.11 23.53
CA ALA A 162 -1.42 1.44 23.30
C ALA A 162 -1.57 2.34 22.07
N GLY A 163 -2.49 1.99 21.16
CA GLY A 163 -2.83 2.80 19.99
C GLY A 163 -4.26 3.30 20.00
N ILE A 164 -4.48 4.48 19.41
CA ILE A 164 -5.79 5.14 19.29
C ILE A 164 -6.02 5.63 17.87
N TYR A 165 -7.26 5.99 17.57
CA TYR A 165 -7.74 6.44 16.27
C TYR A 165 -8.37 7.82 16.36
N LEU A 166 -8.14 8.65 15.33
CA LEU A 166 -8.92 9.86 15.04
C LEU A 166 -9.14 10.05 13.53
N PRO A 167 -10.27 10.62 13.09
CA PRO A 167 -10.40 11.12 11.73
C PRO A 167 -9.63 12.44 11.55
N VAL A 168 -9.16 12.73 10.34
CA VAL A 168 -8.49 14.02 10.03
C VAL A 168 -9.49 15.19 9.98
N GLY A 169 -9.05 16.35 10.48
CA GLY A 169 -9.85 17.57 10.59
C GLY A 169 -10.58 17.73 11.94
N LEU A 170 -11.54 18.66 11.98
CA LEU A 170 -12.46 18.85 13.11
C LEU A 170 -13.80 18.19 12.78
N GLU A 171 -14.17 17.12 13.48
CA GLU A 171 -15.50 16.50 13.29
C GLU A 171 -16.61 17.55 13.43
N LYS A 172 -17.61 17.50 12.55
CA LYS A 172 -18.68 18.50 12.48
C LYS A 172 -19.42 18.66 13.80
N GLU A 173 -19.67 17.55 14.49
CA GLU A 173 -20.32 17.48 15.78
C GLU A 173 -19.48 18.11 16.90
N GLY A 174 -18.14 18.17 16.73
CA GLY A 174 -17.22 18.86 17.63
C GLY A 174 -17.09 20.37 17.37
N TYR A 175 -17.76 20.92 16.34
CA TYR A 175 -17.64 22.35 15.99
C TYR A 175 -18.29 23.28 17.02
N GLY A 176 -19.41 22.87 17.63
CA GLY A 176 -20.12 23.65 18.66
C GLY A 176 -20.38 25.11 18.26
N GLU A 177 -20.91 25.32 17.05
CA GLU A 177 -21.19 26.64 16.46
C GLU A 177 -19.98 27.57 16.37
N GLY A 178 -18.75 27.04 16.42
CA GLY A 178 -17.52 27.83 16.41
C GLY A 178 -17.19 28.52 17.73
N LYS A 179 -17.86 28.15 18.83
CA LYS A 179 -17.78 28.84 20.13
C LYS A 179 -16.99 28.08 21.19
N LEU A 180 -16.68 26.81 20.98
CA LEU A 180 -15.95 26.02 21.98
C LEU A 180 -14.52 26.53 22.08
N PRO A 181 -14.00 26.79 23.29
CA PRO A 181 -12.62 27.22 23.47
C PRO A 181 -11.65 26.10 23.12
N ILE A 182 -10.45 26.44 22.64
CA ILE A 182 -9.37 25.47 22.47
C ILE A 182 -8.60 25.32 23.78
N TRP A 183 -8.38 24.09 24.24
CA TRP A 183 -7.72 23.80 25.53
C TRP A 183 -6.34 24.45 25.61
N ASN A 184 -6.04 25.02 26.79
CA ASN A 184 -4.77 25.72 27.08
C ASN A 184 -4.48 26.90 26.13
N THR A 185 -5.53 27.64 25.75
CA THR A 185 -5.42 28.87 24.97
C THR A 185 -6.36 29.95 25.52
N ASP A 186 -5.94 31.21 25.47
CA ASP A 186 -6.73 32.32 26.02
C ASP A 186 -7.75 32.89 25.03
N ASN A 187 -7.54 32.74 23.71
CA ASN A 187 -8.28 33.47 22.67
C ASN A 187 -8.50 32.65 21.38
N CYS A 188 -8.61 31.33 21.47
CA CYS A 188 -8.93 30.49 20.30
C CYS A 188 -10.24 29.75 20.53
N THR A 189 -11.10 29.74 19.52
CA THR A 189 -12.29 28.88 19.48
C THR A 189 -12.26 27.92 18.28
N THR A 190 -13.18 26.97 18.24
CA THR A 190 -13.41 26.10 17.08
C THR A 190 -13.74 26.87 15.79
N GLY A 191 -14.25 28.11 15.88
CA GLY A 191 -14.45 28.99 14.71
C GLY A 191 -13.15 29.57 14.15
N ASP A 192 -12.13 29.73 15.01
CA ASP A 192 -10.83 30.30 14.65
C ASP A 192 -9.88 29.29 13.99
N ILE A 193 -10.26 28.01 13.93
CA ILE A 193 -9.40 26.94 13.41
C ILE A 193 -9.82 26.39 12.05
N VAL A 194 -11.05 26.66 11.60
CA VAL A 194 -11.59 26.18 10.33
C VAL A 194 -11.69 27.30 9.30
N TYR A 195 -11.85 26.94 8.02
CA TYR A 195 -12.19 27.92 6.98
C TYR A 195 -13.57 28.53 7.22
N SER A 196 -13.74 29.81 6.89
CA SER A 196 -14.99 30.55 7.15
C SER A 196 -16.20 30.05 6.37
N ASP A 197 -15.97 29.35 5.25
CA ASP A 197 -17.02 28.71 4.45
C ASP A 197 -17.39 27.31 4.94
N LEU A 198 -16.78 26.84 6.05
CA LEU A 198 -17.01 25.52 6.63
C LEU A 198 -16.85 24.39 5.61
N ARG A 199 -15.91 24.54 4.67
CA ARG A 199 -15.59 23.47 3.71
C ARG A 199 -15.21 22.19 4.46
N THR A 200 -15.72 21.07 3.94
CA THR A 200 -15.45 19.74 4.49
C THR A 200 -14.10 19.22 4.04
N THR A 201 -13.60 18.23 4.77
CA THR A 201 -12.39 17.47 4.47
C THR A 201 -12.64 15.99 4.73
N ASN A 202 -11.61 15.18 4.48
CA ASN A 202 -11.53 13.74 4.69
C ASN A 202 -12.37 12.89 3.71
N GLY A 203 -12.12 11.59 3.70
CA GLY A 203 -12.77 10.64 2.78
C GLY A 203 -14.30 10.61 2.85
N TRP A 204 -14.90 11.04 3.96
CA TRP A 204 -16.34 10.94 4.24
C TRP A 204 -17.06 12.27 4.41
N ASP A 205 -16.38 13.40 4.21
CA ASP A 205 -16.92 14.74 4.50
C ASP A 205 -17.44 14.89 5.95
N SER A 206 -16.91 14.10 6.90
CA SER A 206 -17.39 14.10 8.30
C SER A 206 -16.77 15.21 9.14
N SER A 207 -15.72 15.86 8.64
CA SER A 207 -14.97 16.89 9.36
C SER A 207 -14.88 18.19 8.55
N TYR A 208 -14.78 19.31 9.25
CA TYR A 208 -14.38 20.60 8.70
C TYR A 208 -12.87 20.67 8.52
N LYS A 209 -12.45 21.30 7.42
CA LYS A 209 -11.03 21.49 7.12
C LYS A 209 -10.42 22.51 8.07
N LEU A 210 -9.31 22.13 8.72
CA LEU A 210 -8.49 23.05 9.50
C LEU A 210 -7.74 24.03 8.58
N ASP A 211 -7.68 25.28 8.99
CA ASP A 211 -6.97 26.37 8.29
C ASP A 211 -5.67 26.70 9.03
N PHE A 212 -4.57 26.05 8.61
CA PHE A 212 -3.26 26.25 9.22
C PHE A 212 -2.60 27.59 8.88
N SER A 213 -3.24 28.47 8.10
CA SER A 213 -2.85 29.88 8.04
C SER A 213 -3.21 30.63 9.34
N LYS A 214 -4.15 30.09 10.13
CA LYS A 214 -4.57 30.62 11.41
C LYS A 214 -3.78 29.95 12.56
N PRO A 215 -3.10 30.71 13.43
CA PRO A 215 -2.29 30.13 14.52
C PRO A 215 -3.08 29.24 15.49
N CYS A 216 -4.39 29.46 15.63
CA CYS A 216 -5.25 28.65 16.49
C CYS A 216 -5.41 27.20 16.00
N ALA A 217 -5.29 26.93 14.70
CA ALA A 217 -5.42 25.58 14.15
C ALA A 217 -4.33 24.64 14.66
N GLN A 218 -3.07 25.10 14.69
CA GLN A 218 -1.98 24.32 15.30
C GLN A 218 -2.24 24.04 16.79
N LYS A 219 -2.73 25.04 17.54
CA LYS A 219 -3.02 24.87 18.98
C LYS A 219 -4.10 23.83 19.26
N TYR A 220 -5.09 23.69 18.37
CA TYR A 220 -6.08 22.62 18.48
C TYR A 220 -5.42 21.24 18.33
N VAL A 221 -4.58 21.05 17.30
CA VAL A 221 -3.84 19.80 17.10
C VAL A 221 -2.88 19.51 18.27
N ASP A 222 -2.18 20.53 18.77
CA ASP A 222 -1.33 20.44 19.97
C ASP A 222 -2.14 19.95 21.18
N SER A 223 -3.35 20.48 21.37
CA SER A 223 -4.23 20.10 22.48
C SER A 223 -4.74 18.66 22.41
N GLN A 224 -4.92 18.13 21.20
CA GLN A 224 -5.33 16.75 20.95
C GLN A 224 -4.15 15.79 21.14
N ALA A 225 -2.99 16.12 20.59
CA ALA A 225 -1.77 15.35 20.79
C ALA A 225 -1.39 15.27 22.27
N GLN A 226 -1.49 16.37 23.02
CA GLN A 226 -1.22 16.38 24.46
C GLN A 226 -2.21 15.49 25.22
N LEU A 227 -3.50 15.52 24.88
CA LEU A 227 -4.51 14.64 25.51
C LEU A 227 -4.16 13.15 25.31
N ILE A 228 -3.80 12.77 24.08
CA ILE A 228 -3.39 11.42 23.72
C ILE A 228 -2.11 11.02 24.48
N ALA A 229 -1.13 11.91 24.57
CA ALA A 229 0.10 11.69 25.31
C ALA A 229 -0.11 11.56 26.82
N ASP A 230 -0.98 12.40 27.41
CA ASP A 230 -1.34 12.39 28.84
C ASP A 230 -2.09 11.10 29.21
N TRP A 231 -2.90 10.56 28.30
CA TRP A 231 -3.51 9.25 28.46
C TRP A 231 -2.49 8.10 28.31
N GLY A 232 -1.33 8.35 27.72
CA GLY A 232 -0.26 7.36 27.57
C GLY A 232 -0.27 6.59 26.25
N TYR A 233 -0.97 7.05 25.22
CA TYR A 233 -0.95 6.34 23.94
C TYR A 233 0.40 6.50 23.23
N ASP A 234 0.80 5.46 22.50
CA ASP A 234 2.09 5.29 21.82
C ASP A 234 1.94 5.27 20.29
N PHE A 235 0.69 5.29 19.81
CA PHE A 235 0.34 5.16 18.41
C PHE A 235 -0.96 5.93 18.13
N LEU A 236 -1.00 6.63 17.01
CA LEU A 236 -2.17 7.32 16.47
C LEU A 236 -2.38 6.90 15.01
N LYS A 237 -3.54 6.29 14.71
CA LYS A 237 -4.08 6.21 13.34
C LYS A 237 -4.87 7.47 13.05
N LEU A 238 -4.44 8.24 12.05
CA LEU A 238 -5.15 9.41 11.53
C LEU A 238 -5.79 9.07 10.18
N ASP A 239 -7.11 9.04 10.14
CA ASP A 239 -7.85 8.39 9.05
C ASP A 239 -8.61 9.35 8.14
N GLY A 240 -8.97 8.85 6.95
CA GLY A 240 -9.62 9.60 5.89
C GLY A 240 -8.73 10.68 5.27
N VAL A 241 -7.41 10.58 5.44
CA VAL A 241 -6.41 11.52 4.91
C VAL A 241 -6.46 11.53 3.38
N GLY A 242 -6.41 12.72 2.79
CA GLY A 242 -6.14 12.95 1.38
C GLY A 242 -4.92 13.86 1.15
N PRO A 243 -4.46 14.07 -0.10
CA PRO A 243 -5.06 13.59 -1.34
C PRO A 243 -5.09 12.06 -1.46
N GLY A 244 -6.17 11.52 -2.03
CA GLY A 244 -6.51 10.10 -1.95
C GLY A 244 -7.83 9.90 -1.21
N SER A 245 -8.08 8.68 -0.74
CA SER A 245 -9.31 8.29 -0.05
C SER A 245 -10.57 8.66 -0.86
N PHE A 246 -10.48 8.49 -2.19
CA PHE A 246 -11.49 8.85 -3.21
C PHE A 246 -11.85 10.33 -3.30
N LYS A 247 -11.03 11.21 -2.72
CA LYS A 247 -11.23 12.65 -2.71
C LYS A 247 -9.96 13.39 -3.16
N SER A 248 -10.13 14.53 -3.81
CA SER A 248 -9.01 15.34 -4.32
C SER A 248 -9.39 16.82 -4.39
N GLY A 249 -8.37 17.67 -4.57
CA GLY A 249 -8.50 19.13 -4.56
C GLY A 249 -8.24 19.73 -3.18
N ASP A 250 -8.18 21.07 -3.12
CA ASP A 250 -7.71 21.83 -1.95
C ASP A 250 -8.44 21.47 -0.66
N ASN A 251 -9.73 21.13 -0.72
CA ASN A 251 -10.52 20.75 0.45
C ASN A 251 -10.01 19.48 1.13
N TYR A 252 -9.47 18.54 0.35
CA TYR A 252 -9.06 17.21 0.80
C TYR A 252 -7.55 17.00 0.79
N ASP A 253 -6.76 18.04 0.49
CA ASP A 253 -5.32 18.00 0.73
C ASP A 253 -5.02 18.18 2.23
N ASN A 254 -4.66 17.11 2.91
CA ASN A 254 -4.39 17.07 4.34
C ASN A 254 -2.90 17.07 4.68
N ARG A 255 -1.99 17.35 3.74
CA ARG A 255 -0.54 17.38 4.01
C ARG A 255 -0.15 18.33 5.13
N ALA A 256 -0.76 19.53 5.16
CA ALA A 256 -0.55 20.49 6.23
C ALA A 256 -1.06 19.99 7.60
N ASP A 257 -2.15 19.21 7.60
CA ASP A 257 -2.75 18.63 8.80
C ASP A 257 -1.84 17.53 9.38
N VAL A 258 -1.40 16.60 8.54
CA VAL A 258 -0.45 15.55 8.93
C VAL A 258 0.86 16.15 9.45
N ALA A 259 1.39 17.19 8.81
CA ALA A 259 2.57 17.90 9.28
C ALA A 259 2.34 18.57 10.65
N ALA A 260 1.15 19.15 10.88
CA ALA A 260 0.80 19.73 12.18
C ALA A 260 0.69 18.66 13.28
N TRP A 261 0.15 17.48 12.97
CA TRP A 261 0.12 16.33 13.88
C TRP A 261 1.52 15.83 14.23
N GLN A 262 2.40 15.68 13.24
CA GLN A 262 3.80 15.31 13.48
C GLN A 262 4.48 16.29 14.46
N LYS A 263 4.30 17.59 14.22
CA LYS A 263 4.85 18.65 15.08
C LYS A 263 4.26 18.63 16.49
N ALA A 264 2.95 18.45 16.59
CA ALA A 264 2.24 18.37 17.86
C ALA A 264 2.70 17.17 18.69
N ILE A 265 2.78 15.98 18.08
CA ILE A 265 3.32 14.75 18.68
C ILE A 265 4.73 14.97 19.22
N LYS A 266 5.65 15.51 18.39
CA LYS A 266 7.02 15.83 18.83
C LYS A 266 7.04 16.75 20.04
N SER A 267 6.12 17.72 20.11
CA SER A 267 6.05 18.71 21.20
C SER A 267 5.56 18.12 22.53
N THR A 268 4.85 16.99 22.51
CA THR A 268 4.43 16.30 23.75
C THR A 268 5.59 15.68 24.52
N GLY A 269 6.73 15.42 23.85
CA GLY A 269 7.86 14.67 24.41
C GLY A 269 7.64 13.16 24.53
N ARG A 270 6.46 12.64 24.15
CA ARG A 270 6.17 11.21 24.08
C ARG A 270 6.35 10.70 22.64
N PRO A 271 7.12 9.62 22.40
CA PRO A 271 7.14 8.98 21.09
C PRO A 271 5.76 8.38 20.77
N ILE A 272 5.09 8.89 19.73
CA ILE A 272 3.81 8.38 19.24
C ILE A 272 3.98 8.06 17.75
N HIS A 273 3.79 6.81 17.36
CA HIS A 273 3.80 6.40 15.94
C HIS A 273 2.58 7.00 15.25
N LEU A 274 2.80 7.83 14.23
CA LEU A 274 1.75 8.41 13.40
C LEU A 274 1.53 7.55 12.14
N GLU A 275 0.43 6.83 12.09
CA GLU A 275 -0.02 6.05 10.94
C GLU A 275 -1.12 6.81 10.22
N ILE A 276 -1.00 7.00 8.89
CA ILE A 276 -2.03 7.70 8.11
C ILE A 276 -2.79 6.74 7.20
N SER A 277 -4.11 6.90 7.12
CA SER A 277 -5.02 6.08 6.31
C SER A 277 -6.04 6.98 5.61
N TRP A 278 -6.66 6.63 4.48
CA TRP A 278 -7.14 5.30 4.08
C TRP A 278 -6.56 4.76 2.77
N SER A 279 -6.87 5.34 1.61
CA SER A 279 -6.36 4.90 0.29
C SER A 279 -5.61 6.05 -0.38
N LEU A 280 -4.37 6.30 0.05
CA LEU A 280 -3.66 7.54 -0.28
C LEU A 280 -3.24 7.62 -1.76
N ASP A 281 -3.14 8.84 -2.28
CA ASP A 281 -2.55 9.06 -3.60
C ASP A 281 -1.02 8.90 -3.54
N ILE A 282 -0.50 7.93 -4.28
CA ILE A 282 0.91 7.58 -4.36
C ILE A 282 1.82 8.72 -4.81
N ASN A 283 1.29 9.71 -5.54
CA ASN A 283 2.06 10.88 -5.97
C ASN A 283 2.58 11.71 -4.79
N TYR A 284 1.99 11.55 -3.60
CA TYR A 284 2.36 12.26 -2.38
C TYR A 284 3.12 11.38 -1.37
N ALA A 285 3.52 10.16 -1.75
CA ALA A 285 4.21 9.23 -0.85
C ALA A 285 5.50 9.80 -0.21
N LYS A 286 6.21 10.71 -0.90
CA LYS A 286 7.36 11.41 -0.34
C LYS A 286 6.97 12.40 0.77
N ASP A 287 5.87 13.11 0.60
CA ASP A 287 5.34 14.05 1.60
C ASP A 287 4.85 13.28 2.85
N TRP A 288 4.17 12.15 2.62
CA TRP A 288 3.74 11.24 3.68
C TRP A 288 4.91 10.70 4.47
N LYS A 289 5.95 10.19 3.81
CA LYS A 289 7.16 9.71 4.48
C LYS A 289 7.87 10.80 5.30
N ALA A 290 7.81 12.06 4.88
CA ALA A 290 8.44 13.15 5.62
C ALA A 290 7.69 13.48 6.93
N THR A 291 6.39 13.17 7.00
CA THR A 291 5.47 13.66 8.04
C THR A 291 4.76 12.57 8.84
N SER A 292 4.84 11.30 8.44
CA SER A 292 4.27 10.15 9.18
C SER A 292 5.31 9.02 9.35
N ASN A 293 4.92 7.99 10.12
CA ASN A 293 5.71 6.78 10.36
C ASN A 293 5.24 5.56 9.54
N GLY A 294 4.10 5.68 8.87
CA GLY A 294 3.52 4.71 7.94
C GLY A 294 2.32 5.30 7.20
N TRP A 295 1.92 4.65 6.12
CA TRP A 295 0.77 5.05 5.32
C TRP A 295 0.07 3.85 4.67
N ARG A 296 -1.27 3.87 4.69
CA ARG A 296 -2.07 2.89 3.97
C ARG A 296 -2.00 3.10 2.46
N VAL A 297 -1.81 1.99 1.74
CA VAL A 297 -1.67 2.02 0.27
C VAL A 297 -2.99 1.82 -0.48
N ASP A 298 -4.02 1.32 0.20
CA ASP A 298 -5.35 1.07 -0.37
C ASP A 298 -6.42 0.98 0.72
N THR A 299 -7.66 0.81 0.27
CA THR A 299 -8.88 0.56 1.03
C THR A 299 -8.80 -0.66 1.94
N ASP A 300 -9.84 -0.83 2.76
CA ASP A 300 -9.90 -1.87 3.79
C ASP A 300 -9.79 -3.28 3.21
N VAL A 301 -9.10 -4.15 3.95
CA VAL A 301 -9.06 -5.59 3.65
C VAL A 301 -10.34 -6.31 4.06
N GLU A 302 -11.12 -5.72 4.97
CA GLU A 302 -12.36 -6.27 5.46
C GLU A 302 -13.41 -6.39 4.35
N CYS A 303 -14.11 -7.52 4.31
CA CYS A 303 -15.20 -7.73 3.35
C CYS A 303 -16.53 -7.09 3.79
N TYR A 304 -16.61 -6.58 5.02
CA TYR A 304 -17.85 -6.11 5.65
C TYR A 304 -18.98 -7.16 5.58
N CYS A 305 -18.60 -8.42 5.81
CA CYS A 305 -19.45 -9.59 5.62
C CYS A 305 -19.43 -10.51 6.85
N ASN A 306 -19.89 -11.76 6.73
CA ASN A 306 -19.97 -12.69 7.86
C ASN A 306 -18.65 -13.39 8.20
N THR A 307 -17.58 -13.06 7.48
CA THR A 307 -16.18 -13.37 7.79
C THR A 307 -15.41 -12.07 8.04
N LEU A 308 -14.11 -12.15 8.35
CA LEU A 308 -13.27 -10.96 8.50
C LEU A 308 -12.91 -10.38 7.13
N VAL A 309 -12.44 -11.24 6.22
CA VAL A 309 -12.04 -10.88 4.86
C VAL A 309 -12.61 -11.88 3.85
N SER A 310 -12.40 -11.60 2.57
CA SER A 310 -12.52 -12.59 1.49
C SER A 310 -11.35 -12.41 0.54
N TRP A 311 -11.00 -13.45 -0.22
CA TRP A 311 -9.86 -13.38 -1.14
C TRP A 311 -10.07 -12.33 -2.23
N GLU A 312 -11.23 -12.36 -2.90
CA GLU A 312 -11.51 -11.62 -4.14
C GLU A 312 -11.97 -10.17 -3.94
N ASN A 313 -12.29 -9.75 -2.71
CA ASN A 313 -12.87 -8.42 -2.47
C ASN A 313 -11.89 -7.42 -1.83
N SER A 314 -10.63 -7.81 -1.56
CA SER A 314 -9.56 -6.88 -1.19
C SER A 314 -8.17 -7.55 -1.05
N VAL A 315 -8.09 -8.78 -0.54
CA VAL A 315 -6.79 -9.41 -0.22
C VAL A 315 -5.93 -9.61 -1.47
N GLU A 316 -6.52 -10.13 -2.55
CA GLU A 316 -5.81 -10.37 -3.81
C GLU A 316 -5.38 -9.08 -4.52
N ASP A 317 -6.13 -7.98 -4.33
CA ASP A 317 -5.81 -6.69 -4.95
C ASP A 317 -4.41 -6.18 -4.53
N ARG A 318 -3.94 -6.53 -3.33
CA ARG A 318 -2.61 -6.14 -2.85
C ARG A 318 -1.46 -6.62 -3.75
N TRP A 319 -1.61 -7.70 -4.54
CA TRP A 319 -0.58 -8.09 -5.52
C TRP A 319 -0.44 -7.07 -6.65
N ARG A 320 -1.54 -6.38 -7.00
CA ARG A 320 -1.56 -5.33 -8.03
C ARG A 320 -1.11 -3.98 -7.48
N ASP A 321 -1.56 -3.63 -6.27
CA ASP A 321 -1.40 -2.26 -5.76
C ASP A 321 -0.03 -2.06 -5.10
N THR A 322 0.46 -3.04 -4.34
CA THR A 322 1.72 -2.96 -3.57
C THR A 322 2.98 -2.63 -4.40
N PRO A 323 3.20 -3.18 -5.62
CA PRO A 323 4.44 -2.99 -6.36
C PRO A 323 4.89 -1.52 -6.48
N GLY A 324 3.98 -0.61 -6.84
CA GLY A 324 4.29 0.80 -7.03
C GLY A 324 4.73 1.50 -5.75
N TRP A 325 4.26 1.01 -4.60
CA TRP A 325 4.60 1.58 -3.29
C TRP A 325 5.94 1.09 -2.74
N THR A 326 6.44 -0.07 -3.19
CA THR A 326 7.63 -0.73 -2.61
C THR A 326 8.87 0.17 -2.52
N ARG A 327 9.05 1.11 -3.46
CA ARG A 327 10.17 2.07 -3.48
C ARG A 327 10.14 3.11 -2.36
N TYR A 328 8.99 3.34 -1.74
CA TYR A 328 8.84 4.35 -0.69
C TYR A 328 9.05 3.79 0.72
N ALA A 329 8.84 2.49 0.92
CA ALA A 329 8.98 1.85 2.23
C ALA A 329 10.44 1.67 2.67
N GLY A 330 10.69 1.90 3.96
CA GLY A 330 11.97 1.69 4.63
C GLY A 330 11.99 2.34 6.02
N PRO A 331 13.14 2.38 6.70
CA PRO A 331 13.27 3.11 7.96
C PRO A 331 12.71 4.55 7.86
N GLY A 332 11.91 4.92 8.85
CA GLY A 332 11.15 6.18 8.91
C GLY A 332 9.75 6.13 8.28
N GLY A 333 9.38 5.06 7.56
CA GLY A 333 8.06 4.97 6.93
C GLY A 333 7.82 3.69 6.15
N TRP A 334 6.77 2.94 6.49
CA TRP A 334 6.43 1.67 5.85
C TRP A 334 5.06 1.73 5.15
N ASN A 335 4.94 0.98 4.05
CA ASN A 335 3.67 0.79 3.37
C ASN A 335 2.78 -0.09 4.24
N ASP A 336 1.59 0.39 4.58
CA ASP A 336 0.57 -0.36 5.29
C ASP A 336 -0.42 -1.00 4.29
N LEU A 337 -0.37 -2.33 4.22
CA LEU A 337 -1.28 -3.13 3.38
C LEU A 337 -2.60 -3.49 4.11
N ASP A 338 -2.80 -2.94 5.31
CA ASP A 338 -3.88 -3.20 6.25
C ASP A 338 -3.74 -4.50 7.06
N SER A 339 -4.73 -4.80 7.91
CA SER A 339 -4.66 -5.83 8.95
C SER A 339 -4.52 -7.28 8.43
N ILE A 340 -3.70 -8.11 9.08
CA ILE A 340 -3.64 -9.55 8.77
C ILE A 340 -4.78 -10.31 9.47
N ASN A 341 -5.59 -11.03 8.68
CA ASN A 341 -6.76 -11.80 9.15
C ASN A 341 -6.57 -13.30 8.88
N VAL A 342 -5.48 -13.85 9.41
CA VAL A 342 -5.02 -15.23 9.14
C VAL A 342 -5.05 -16.11 10.36
N GLY A 343 -5.64 -15.67 11.49
CA GLY A 343 -5.57 -16.32 12.79
C GLY A 343 -6.55 -17.47 12.98
N ASN A 344 -7.73 -17.45 12.33
CA ASN A 344 -8.76 -18.47 12.53
C ASN A 344 -9.49 -18.86 11.24
N ALA A 345 -9.49 -20.14 10.87
CA ALA A 345 -10.11 -20.63 9.64
C ALA A 345 -11.63 -20.40 9.56
N ALA A 346 -12.33 -20.51 10.70
CA ALA A 346 -13.78 -20.34 10.74
C ALA A 346 -14.19 -18.88 10.54
N MET A 347 -13.36 -17.92 10.93
CA MET A 347 -13.66 -16.49 10.86
C MET A 347 -13.02 -15.77 9.68
N SER A 348 -11.84 -16.23 9.21
CA SER A 348 -11.06 -15.47 8.23
C SER A 348 -11.77 -15.30 6.89
N GLY A 349 -12.53 -16.31 6.45
CA GLY A 349 -13.10 -16.37 5.10
C GLY A 349 -12.10 -16.80 4.04
N LEU A 350 -11.05 -17.52 4.44
CA LEU A 350 -9.91 -17.88 3.59
C LEU A 350 -9.58 -19.35 3.70
N THR A 351 -9.11 -19.93 2.59
CA THR A 351 -8.51 -21.27 2.58
C THR A 351 -7.16 -21.28 3.29
N LYS A 352 -6.64 -22.48 3.57
CA LYS A 352 -5.31 -22.65 4.16
C LYS A 352 -4.20 -22.06 3.27
N ALA A 353 -4.33 -22.19 1.95
CA ALA A 353 -3.38 -21.69 0.96
C ALA A 353 -3.38 -20.15 0.93
N GLU A 354 -4.57 -19.54 0.89
CA GLU A 354 -4.76 -18.10 0.91
C GLU A 354 -4.21 -17.45 2.19
N ARG A 355 -4.47 -18.04 3.37
CA ARG A 355 -3.90 -17.56 4.64
C ARG A 355 -2.36 -17.51 4.61
N GLN A 356 -1.72 -18.50 3.98
CA GLN A 356 -0.26 -18.49 3.83
C GLN A 356 0.20 -17.43 2.83
N SER A 357 -0.47 -17.31 1.69
CA SER A 357 -0.14 -16.33 0.65
C SER A 357 -0.30 -14.90 1.17
N TYR A 358 -1.38 -14.62 1.89
CA TYR A 358 -1.61 -13.37 2.62
C TYR A 358 -0.43 -13.05 3.52
N MET A 359 -0.10 -13.93 4.47
CA MET A 359 1.02 -13.69 5.40
C MET A 359 2.37 -13.56 4.66
N THR A 360 2.56 -14.30 3.56
CA THR A 360 3.77 -14.25 2.75
C THR A 360 3.93 -12.88 2.08
N LEU A 361 2.90 -12.35 1.42
CA LEU A 361 2.97 -11.04 0.76
C LEU A 361 3.27 -9.93 1.78
N TRP A 362 2.55 -9.89 2.91
CA TRP A 362 2.77 -8.87 3.94
C TRP A 362 4.18 -8.92 4.50
N ALA A 363 4.72 -10.13 4.72
CA ALA A 363 6.07 -10.31 5.22
C ALA A 363 7.12 -9.80 4.22
N ILE A 364 7.05 -10.20 2.95
CA ILE A 364 8.03 -9.81 1.93
C ILE A 364 7.89 -8.34 1.52
N ALA A 365 6.68 -7.78 1.59
CA ALA A 365 6.41 -6.36 1.37
C ALA A 365 6.90 -5.49 2.53
N LYS A 366 7.31 -6.11 3.65
CA LYS A 366 7.68 -5.41 4.90
C LYS A 366 6.56 -4.49 5.40
N SER A 367 5.31 -4.91 5.21
CA SER A 367 4.14 -4.23 5.80
C SER A 367 4.18 -4.36 7.32
N PRO A 368 3.60 -3.41 8.07
CA PRO A 368 3.17 -3.67 9.44
C PRO A 368 2.43 -5.01 9.56
N LEU A 369 2.77 -5.78 10.59
CA LEU A 369 2.13 -7.07 10.88
C LEU A 369 1.23 -6.93 12.09
N PHE A 370 0.04 -6.36 11.90
CA PHE A 370 -0.96 -6.25 12.95
C PHE A 370 -2.20 -7.06 12.60
N SER A 371 -2.67 -7.86 13.55
CA SER A 371 -3.80 -8.76 13.33
C SER A 371 -5.15 -8.08 13.54
N GLY A 372 -6.11 -8.42 12.69
CA GLY A 372 -7.53 -8.12 12.89
C GLY A 372 -8.32 -9.27 13.54
N ASP A 373 -7.67 -10.41 13.81
CA ASP A 373 -8.34 -11.60 14.34
C ASP A 373 -8.77 -11.46 15.81
N ASP A 374 -9.70 -12.32 16.23
CA ASP A 374 -9.92 -12.59 17.65
C ASP A 374 -8.76 -13.45 18.19
N LEU A 375 -7.79 -12.81 18.84
CA LEU A 375 -6.60 -13.44 19.37
C LEU A 375 -6.90 -14.50 20.44
N THR A 376 -8.08 -14.45 21.07
CA THR A 376 -8.50 -15.48 22.03
C THR A 376 -8.83 -16.80 21.34
N ARG A 377 -9.19 -16.76 20.05
CA ARG A 377 -9.67 -17.87 19.23
C ARG A 377 -8.71 -18.27 18.09
N ILE A 378 -7.45 -17.82 18.09
CA ILE A 378 -6.46 -18.25 17.10
C ILE A 378 -6.33 -19.78 17.08
N ASP A 379 -6.37 -20.37 15.88
CA ASP A 379 -6.12 -21.79 15.64
C ASP A 379 -4.60 -22.08 15.49
N ASP A 380 -4.21 -23.36 15.60
CA ASP A 380 -2.79 -23.75 15.57
C ASP A 380 -2.07 -23.31 14.29
N TYR A 381 -2.77 -23.30 13.16
CA TYR A 381 -2.20 -22.88 11.89
C TYR A 381 -2.03 -21.36 11.80
N GLY A 382 -2.99 -20.58 12.29
CA GLY A 382 -2.88 -19.12 12.36
C GLY A 382 -1.76 -18.71 13.30
N LEU A 383 -1.64 -19.40 14.44
CA LEU A 383 -0.52 -19.19 15.34
C LEU A 383 0.81 -19.49 14.65
N SER A 384 0.92 -20.59 13.89
CA SER A 384 2.16 -20.93 13.19
C SER A 384 2.51 -19.91 12.09
N LEU A 385 1.52 -19.38 11.36
CA LEU A 385 1.71 -18.32 10.37
C LEU A 385 2.24 -17.04 11.00
N MET A 386 1.63 -16.60 12.11
CA MET A 386 1.98 -15.36 12.80
C MET A 386 3.28 -15.45 13.61
N THR A 387 3.78 -16.65 13.90
CA THR A 387 4.92 -16.84 14.81
C THR A 387 6.15 -17.49 14.18
N ASN A 388 6.12 -17.82 12.88
CA ASN A 388 7.28 -18.34 12.18
C ASN A 388 8.44 -17.33 12.19
N ARG A 389 9.52 -17.68 12.90
CA ARG A 389 10.67 -16.79 13.13
C ARG A 389 11.39 -16.36 11.86
N ASP A 390 11.43 -17.22 10.84
CA ASP A 390 12.13 -16.90 9.60
C ASP A 390 11.32 -15.96 8.71
N VAL A 391 10.00 -16.13 8.69
CA VAL A 391 9.07 -15.19 8.02
C VAL A 391 9.10 -13.83 8.70
N LEU A 392 9.04 -13.81 10.04
CA LEU A 392 9.15 -12.58 10.81
C LEU A 392 10.52 -11.91 10.61
N LYS A 393 11.60 -12.68 10.51
CA LYS A 393 12.93 -12.14 10.18
C LYS A 393 12.95 -11.44 8.82
N ILE A 394 12.33 -12.03 7.80
CA ILE A 394 12.22 -11.40 6.47
C ILE A 394 11.51 -10.04 6.54
N ASN A 395 10.40 -9.96 7.28
CA ASN A 395 9.69 -8.71 7.50
C ASN A 395 10.55 -7.69 8.28
N GLN A 396 11.20 -8.12 9.37
CA GLN A 396 11.84 -7.25 10.37
C GLN A 396 13.33 -6.92 10.10
N GLN A 397 13.98 -7.58 9.14
CA GLN A 397 15.39 -7.32 8.82
C GLN A 397 15.56 -6.07 7.94
N PRO A 398 16.73 -5.40 7.96
CA PRO A 398 17.03 -4.31 7.04
C PRO A 398 16.95 -4.76 5.57
N GLY A 399 16.66 -3.82 4.68
CA GLY A 399 16.58 -4.06 3.24
C GLY A 399 15.28 -3.55 2.63
N LYS A 400 15.19 -3.62 1.31
CA LYS A 400 14.00 -3.19 0.57
C LYS A 400 12.90 -4.27 0.61
N PRO A 401 11.62 -3.89 0.51
CA PRO A 401 10.55 -4.83 0.19
C PRO A 401 10.86 -5.65 -1.06
N ALA A 402 10.32 -6.86 -1.14
CA ALA A 402 10.29 -7.62 -2.37
C ALA A 402 9.40 -6.94 -3.40
N LYS A 403 9.80 -7.03 -4.67
CA LYS A 403 9.02 -6.55 -5.82
C LYS A 403 8.76 -7.70 -6.79
N PRO A 404 7.75 -7.59 -7.68
CA PRO A 404 7.57 -8.54 -8.76
C PRO A 404 8.83 -8.64 -9.62
N VAL A 405 9.30 -9.86 -9.84
CA VAL A 405 10.35 -10.21 -10.80
C VAL A 405 9.70 -10.61 -12.11
N THR A 406 8.68 -11.46 -12.03
CA THR A 406 7.78 -11.79 -13.14
C THR A 406 6.37 -11.37 -12.75
N SER A 407 5.76 -10.49 -13.54
CA SER A 407 4.42 -9.92 -13.31
C SER A 407 3.38 -10.40 -14.33
N VAL A 408 3.73 -11.36 -15.18
CA VAL A 408 2.82 -11.85 -16.24
C VAL A 408 2.03 -13.05 -15.75
N GLY A 409 0.71 -12.96 -15.86
CA GLY A 409 -0.20 -14.05 -15.54
C GLY A 409 -0.38 -14.27 -14.04
N ASP A 410 -1.02 -15.38 -13.73
CA ASP A 410 -1.38 -15.76 -12.37
C ASP A 410 -0.17 -16.32 -11.59
N GLU A 411 0.82 -16.84 -12.30
CA GLU A 411 2.07 -17.36 -11.74
C GLU A 411 3.13 -16.26 -11.58
N GLN A 412 3.22 -15.72 -10.36
CA GLN A 412 4.13 -14.61 -10.07
C GLN A 412 5.32 -15.03 -9.20
N VAL A 413 6.46 -14.39 -9.49
CA VAL A 413 7.67 -14.48 -8.66
C VAL A 413 7.98 -13.10 -8.13
N TRP A 414 8.19 -13.02 -6.82
CA TRP A 414 8.59 -11.80 -6.13
C TRP A 414 9.93 -12.01 -5.46
N ALA A 415 10.80 -11.00 -5.47
CA ALA A 415 12.08 -11.11 -4.80
C ALA A 415 12.63 -9.78 -4.27
N SER A 416 13.49 -9.90 -3.26
CA SER A 416 14.40 -8.85 -2.81
C SER A 416 15.76 -9.46 -2.46
N GLN A 417 16.81 -8.66 -2.63
CA GLN A 417 18.14 -9.01 -2.15
C GLN A 417 18.26 -8.67 -0.66
N ASN A 418 18.74 -9.62 0.13
CA ASN A 418 19.00 -9.48 1.55
C ASN A 418 20.40 -8.85 1.78
N PRO A 419 20.65 -8.23 2.94
CA PRO A 419 21.93 -7.60 3.24
C PRO A 419 23.16 -8.53 3.18
N ASP A 420 22.97 -9.83 3.36
CA ASP A 420 24.02 -10.86 3.28
C ASP A 420 24.29 -11.35 1.84
N GLY A 421 23.62 -10.78 0.84
CA GLY A 421 23.73 -11.16 -0.57
C GLY A 421 22.85 -12.34 -0.98
N SER A 422 22.16 -12.99 -0.04
CA SER A 422 21.08 -13.94 -0.36
C SER A 422 19.85 -13.20 -0.91
N TYR A 423 18.88 -13.95 -1.41
CA TYR A 423 17.62 -13.43 -1.91
C TYR A 423 16.45 -14.03 -1.13
N THR A 424 15.49 -13.18 -0.78
CA THR A 424 14.14 -13.62 -0.44
C THR A 424 13.38 -13.82 -1.75
N VAL A 425 12.83 -15.01 -1.98
CA VAL A 425 12.10 -15.34 -3.22
C VAL A 425 10.76 -15.97 -2.87
N ALA A 426 9.66 -15.35 -3.29
CA ALA A 426 8.32 -15.88 -3.13
C ALA A 426 7.73 -16.30 -4.47
N LEU A 427 7.11 -17.47 -4.51
CA LEU A 427 6.31 -17.95 -5.63
C LEU A 427 4.84 -17.86 -5.24
N PHE A 428 4.01 -17.34 -6.13
CA PHE A 428 2.57 -17.24 -5.97
C PHE A 428 1.85 -17.81 -7.18
N ASN A 429 0.77 -18.54 -6.93
CA ASN A 429 -0.21 -18.89 -7.93
C ASN A 429 -1.52 -18.17 -7.58
N GLN A 430 -1.84 -17.10 -8.29
CA GLN A 430 -3.08 -16.33 -8.12
C GLN A 430 -4.28 -16.91 -8.89
N GLY A 431 -4.09 -18.02 -9.61
CA GLY A 431 -5.13 -18.64 -10.41
C GLY A 431 -5.98 -19.62 -9.60
N ASP A 432 -7.14 -19.95 -10.16
CA ASP A 432 -8.15 -20.83 -9.54
C ASP A 432 -7.82 -22.33 -9.60
N SER A 433 -6.65 -22.69 -10.12
CA SER A 433 -6.24 -24.09 -10.27
C SER A 433 -4.75 -24.27 -9.99
N ALA A 434 -4.35 -25.50 -9.65
CA ALA A 434 -2.95 -25.77 -9.33
C ALA A 434 -2.05 -25.55 -10.57
N SER A 435 -0.94 -24.82 -10.39
CA SER A 435 -0.04 -24.45 -11.48
C SER A 435 1.43 -24.49 -11.04
N PRO A 436 2.37 -24.91 -11.92
CA PRO A 436 3.80 -24.80 -11.65
C PRO A 436 4.29 -23.36 -11.79
N VAL A 437 4.93 -22.84 -10.74
CA VAL A 437 5.57 -21.52 -10.73
C VAL A 437 7.08 -21.70 -10.68
N THR A 438 7.82 -20.95 -11.51
CA THR A 438 9.27 -21.09 -11.65
C THR A 438 9.98 -19.76 -11.36
N ALA A 439 10.90 -19.77 -10.40
CA ALA A 439 11.88 -18.69 -10.24
C ALA A 439 13.17 -19.06 -10.98
N ASP A 440 13.46 -18.33 -12.05
CA ASP A 440 14.72 -18.42 -12.79
C ASP A 440 15.78 -17.52 -12.14
N TRP A 441 16.97 -18.06 -11.85
CA TRP A 441 18.09 -17.29 -11.28
C TRP A 441 18.48 -16.09 -12.13
N SER A 442 18.36 -16.23 -13.45
CA SER A 442 18.67 -15.13 -14.37
C SER A 442 17.76 -13.91 -14.19
N ALA A 443 16.51 -14.13 -13.76
CA ALA A 443 15.58 -13.04 -13.44
C ALA A 443 15.97 -12.30 -12.15
N LEU A 444 16.71 -12.97 -11.26
CA LEU A 444 17.26 -12.40 -10.03
C LEU A 444 18.66 -11.78 -10.23
N GLY A 445 19.21 -11.84 -11.45
CA GLY A 445 20.50 -11.26 -11.80
C GLY A 445 21.71 -12.17 -11.58
N PHE A 446 21.55 -13.49 -11.51
CA PHE A 446 22.67 -14.44 -11.42
C PHE A 446 22.40 -15.75 -12.20
N THR A 447 23.40 -16.61 -12.36
CA THR A 447 23.24 -17.94 -13.01
C THR A 447 23.95 -19.04 -12.24
N GLY A 448 23.78 -20.30 -12.64
CA GLY A 448 24.50 -21.42 -12.05
C GLY A 448 23.84 -21.96 -10.79
N GLN A 449 24.64 -22.41 -9.82
CA GLN A 449 24.16 -23.06 -8.60
C GLN A 449 23.69 -22.03 -7.56
N ALA A 450 22.66 -22.38 -6.80
CA ALA A 450 22.26 -21.70 -5.59
C ALA A 450 21.78 -22.71 -4.53
N SER A 451 22.00 -22.39 -3.26
CA SER A 451 21.37 -23.14 -2.16
C SER A 451 19.99 -22.56 -1.86
N VAL A 452 19.00 -23.41 -1.67
CA VAL A 452 17.60 -23.01 -1.44
C VAL A 452 17.11 -23.56 -0.10
N ARG A 453 16.48 -22.70 0.69
CA ARG A 453 15.82 -23.03 1.95
C ARG A 453 14.36 -22.61 1.90
N ASP A 454 13.44 -23.54 2.18
CA ASP A 454 12.03 -23.27 2.41
C ASP A 454 11.85 -22.62 3.78
N VAL A 455 11.30 -21.41 3.77
CA VAL A 455 11.14 -20.56 4.96
C VAL A 455 9.95 -21.04 5.80
N TRP A 456 8.86 -21.45 5.18
CA TRP A 456 7.66 -21.88 5.90
C TRP A 456 7.91 -23.21 6.62
N ASN A 457 8.59 -24.14 5.95
CA ASN A 457 8.89 -25.46 6.49
C ASN A 457 10.21 -25.52 7.27
N SER A 458 10.97 -24.41 7.32
CA SER A 458 12.30 -24.35 7.94
C SER A 458 13.27 -25.42 7.39
N GLU A 459 13.14 -25.76 6.11
CA GLU A 459 13.79 -26.92 5.48
C GLU A 459 14.84 -26.48 4.46
N ASN A 460 16.04 -27.05 4.53
CA ASN A 460 17.05 -26.86 3.50
C ASN A 460 16.79 -27.82 2.34
N LEU A 461 16.34 -27.30 1.20
CA LEU A 461 16.01 -28.10 0.01
C LEU A 461 17.25 -28.52 -0.81
N GLY A 462 18.42 -27.99 -0.48
CA GLY A 462 19.68 -28.32 -1.13
C GLY A 462 20.04 -27.35 -2.25
N ARG A 463 20.72 -27.86 -3.29
CA ARG A 463 21.26 -27.04 -4.39
C ARG A 463 20.42 -27.17 -5.65
N TYR A 464 20.12 -26.02 -6.25
CA TYR A 464 19.37 -25.90 -7.50
C TYR A 464 20.20 -25.13 -8.52
N LYS A 465 20.16 -25.61 -9.77
CA LYS A 465 20.86 -24.99 -10.89
C LYS A 465 19.88 -24.22 -11.76
N ASP A 466 20.22 -22.97 -12.06
CA ASP A 466 19.52 -22.03 -12.95
C ASP A 466 18.07 -21.64 -12.59
N GLY A 467 17.38 -22.38 -11.71
CA GLY A 467 16.11 -21.98 -11.12
C GLY A 467 15.48 -23.03 -10.21
N ILE A 468 14.30 -22.74 -9.68
CA ILE A 468 13.46 -23.67 -8.92
C ILE A 468 12.00 -23.57 -9.38
N THR A 469 11.36 -24.73 -9.56
CA THR A 469 9.94 -24.84 -9.91
C THR A 469 9.18 -25.56 -8.80
N GLN A 470 7.98 -25.07 -8.46
CA GLN A 470 7.08 -25.71 -7.52
C GLN A 470 5.65 -25.71 -8.05
N ALA A 471 4.95 -26.84 -7.89
CA ALA A 471 3.52 -26.90 -8.14
C ALA A 471 2.78 -26.32 -6.92
N LEU A 472 2.05 -25.23 -7.13
CA LEU A 472 1.28 -24.55 -6.10
C LEU A 472 -0.21 -24.84 -6.29
N PRO A 473 -1.00 -25.06 -5.22
CA PRO A 473 -2.44 -25.09 -5.35
C PRO A 473 -2.97 -23.72 -5.80
N ALA A 474 -4.27 -23.64 -6.11
CA ALA A 474 -4.94 -22.36 -6.30
C ALA A 474 -4.67 -21.43 -5.11
N HIS A 475 -4.35 -20.18 -5.41
CA HIS A 475 -4.03 -19.12 -4.42
C HIS A 475 -2.84 -19.45 -3.50
N GLY A 476 -2.04 -20.46 -3.85
CA GLY A 476 -0.95 -20.98 -3.04
C GLY A 476 0.36 -20.21 -3.17
N SER A 477 1.21 -20.36 -2.15
CA SER A 477 2.53 -19.74 -2.11
C SER A 477 3.64 -20.70 -1.68
N ARG A 478 4.88 -20.33 -2.03
CA ARG A 478 6.11 -20.81 -1.39
C ARG A 478 7.04 -19.63 -1.14
N LEU A 479 7.84 -19.71 -0.08
CA LEU A 479 8.78 -18.67 0.31
C LEU A 479 10.14 -19.29 0.55
N PHE A 480 11.16 -18.72 -0.08
CA PHE A 480 12.53 -19.23 -0.06
C PHE A 480 13.53 -18.18 0.38
N THR A 481 14.58 -18.64 1.06
CA THR A 481 15.88 -17.97 1.04
C THR A 481 16.75 -18.66 0.00
N VAL A 482 17.31 -17.90 -0.92
CA VAL A 482 18.15 -18.37 -2.02
C VAL A 482 19.53 -17.75 -1.88
N THR A 483 20.57 -18.57 -1.77
CA THR A 483 21.95 -18.10 -1.68
C THR A 483 22.70 -18.42 -2.97
N PRO A 484 23.02 -17.43 -3.82
CA PRO A 484 23.77 -17.65 -5.05
C PRO A 484 25.15 -18.24 -4.78
N GLN A 485 25.57 -19.18 -5.62
CA GLN A 485 26.93 -19.73 -5.65
C GLN A 485 27.57 -19.61 -7.03
N GLY A 486 26.79 -19.23 -8.05
CA GLY A 486 27.28 -18.92 -9.38
C GLY A 486 27.53 -17.41 -9.58
N PRO A 487 28.01 -17.03 -10.77
CA PRO A 487 28.38 -15.66 -11.06
C PRO A 487 27.15 -14.75 -11.23
N ALA A 488 27.36 -13.46 -11.01
CA ALA A 488 26.41 -12.43 -11.41
C ALA A 488 26.14 -12.53 -12.93
N LEU A 489 24.89 -12.30 -13.31
CA LEU A 489 24.46 -12.34 -14.69
C LEU A 489 25.03 -11.12 -15.43
N LYS A 490 25.67 -11.38 -16.57
CA LYS A 490 26.07 -10.31 -17.49
C LYS A 490 24.95 -10.06 -18.50
N THR A 491 24.71 -8.80 -18.82
CA THR A 491 23.68 -8.37 -19.79
C THR A 491 24.28 -7.44 -20.83
N THR A 492 23.60 -7.35 -21.98
CA THR A 492 23.77 -6.26 -22.95
C THR A 492 22.56 -5.35 -22.86
N ALA A 493 22.79 -4.06 -22.60
CA ALA A 493 21.75 -3.04 -22.57
C ALA A 493 21.45 -2.52 -23.98
N TYR A 494 20.17 -2.25 -24.25
CA TYR A 494 19.69 -1.58 -25.45
C TYR A 494 18.71 -0.48 -25.03
N GLU A 495 19.08 0.78 -25.28
CA GLU A 495 18.25 1.96 -24.94
C GLU A 495 17.06 2.09 -25.88
N ALA A 496 15.89 2.47 -25.35
CA ALA A 496 14.67 2.60 -26.14
C ALA A 496 14.74 3.75 -27.14
N GLU A 497 15.35 4.87 -26.76
CA GLU A 497 15.52 6.08 -27.57
C GLU A 497 16.64 5.99 -28.61
N SER A 498 17.32 4.85 -28.71
CA SER A 498 18.38 4.64 -29.69
C SER A 498 17.88 4.93 -31.11
N PRO A 499 18.64 5.69 -31.94
CA PRO A 499 18.25 5.97 -33.33
C PRO A 499 18.24 4.73 -34.23
N ASP A 500 18.80 3.61 -33.76
CA ASP A 500 18.72 2.32 -34.44
C ASP A 500 17.35 1.63 -34.29
N ASN A 501 16.56 2.04 -33.30
CA ASN A 501 15.22 1.49 -33.08
C ASN A 501 14.20 2.10 -34.04
N VAL A 502 13.09 1.40 -34.23
CA VAL A 502 11.98 1.87 -35.05
C VAL A 502 10.84 2.30 -34.14
N LEU A 503 10.44 3.56 -34.27
CA LEU A 503 9.24 4.13 -33.66
C LEU A 503 8.17 4.31 -34.74
N THR A 504 6.94 3.90 -34.47
CA THR A 504 5.82 4.09 -35.40
C THR A 504 4.65 4.82 -34.73
N GLY A 505 3.73 5.35 -35.54
CA GLY A 505 2.52 5.97 -35.03
C GLY A 505 2.83 7.20 -34.18
N SER A 506 2.25 7.26 -32.97
CA SER A 506 2.46 8.34 -32.00
C SER A 506 3.68 8.13 -31.10
N ALA A 507 4.40 7.02 -31.23
CA ALA A 507 5.53 6.70 -30.35
C ALA A 507 6.60 7.79 -30.43
N SER A 508 7.07 8.25 -29.27
CA SER A 508 7.98 9.39 -29.20
C SER A 508 8.92 9.30 -28.01
N VAL A 509 10.11 9.86 -28.17
CA VAL A 509 11.08 10.04 -27.09
C VAL A 509 10.62 11.16 -26.16
N ALA A 510 10.70 10.93 -24.85
CA ALA A 510 10.40 11.90 -23.81
C ALA A 510 11.52 11.90 -22.74
N ASP A 511 11.60 12.98 -21.97
CA ASP A 511 12.55 13.09 -20.88
C ASP A 511 12.09 12.29 -19.66
N CYS A 512 13.05 11.69 -18.95
CA CYS A 512 12.82 10.95 -17.72
C CYS A 512 14.08 10.94 -16.87
N ALA A 513 14.08 11.67 -15.76
CA ALA A 513 15.28 11.86 -14.94
C ALA A 513 15.80 10.56 -14.29
N GLU A 514 14.91 9.62 -13.93
CA GLU A 514 15.31 8.33 -13.35
C GLU A 514 15.64 7.25 -14.40
N CYS A 515 15.34 7.50 -15.68
CA CYS A 515 15.58 6.55 -16.76
C CYS A 515 17.05 6.57 -17.22
N SER A 516 17.52 5.46 -17.79
CA SER A 516 18.82 5.44 -18.47
C SER A 516 18.87 6.51 -19.56
N GLY A 517 20.05 7.10 -19.75
CA GLY A 517 20.21 8.16 -20.76
C GLY A 517 19.35 9.41 -20.51
N THR A 518 18.64 9.51 -19.38
CA THR A 518 17.62 10.53 -19.05
C THR A 518 16.43 10.57 -20.01
N ARG A 519 16.20 9.49 -20.76
CA ARG A 519 15.20 9.41 -21.83
C ARG A 519 14.38 8.14 -21.71
N LYS A 520 13.23 8.14 -22.34
CA LYS A 520 12.35 6.98 -22.49
C LYS A 520 11.55 7.13 -23.77
N VAL A 521 10.91 6.05 -24.21
CA VAL A 521 9.95 6.05 -25.32
C VAL A 521 8.57 5.78 -24.76
N GLY A 522 7.66 6.73 -24.99
CA GLY A 522 6.26 6.64 -24.59
C GLY A 522 5.30 6.72 -25.78
N ASN A 523 4.03 6.98 -25.48
CA ASN A 523 2.95 7.05 -26.46
C ASN A 523 2.80 5.78 -27.32
N LEU A 524 3.08 4.63 -26.71
CA LEU A 524 3.00 3.30 -27.34
C LEU A 524 1.57 2.79 -27.33
N TYR A 525 0.61 3.58 -27.81
CA TYR A 525 -0.81 3.26 -27.84
C TYR A 525 -1.46 3.81 -29.12
N LEU A 526 -2.67 3.34 -29.45
CA LEU A 526 -3.39 3.72 -30.67
C LEU A 526 -2.52 3.60 -31.95
N GLY A 527 -1.78 2.49 -32.06
CA GLY A 527 -0.86 2.23 -33.19
C GLY A 527 0.56 2.77 -33.01
N GLY A 528 0.87 3.40 -31.87
CA GLY A 528 2.25 3.69 -31.46
C GLY A 528 3.02 2.42 -31.07
N THR A 529 4.19 2.17 -31.67
CA THR A 529 5.02 1.00 -31.32
C THR A 529 6.49 1.34 -31.21
N LEU A 530 7.22 0.54 -30.42
CA LEU A 530 8.68 0.57 -30.29
C LEU A 530 9.22 -0.80 -30.70
N GLN A 531 10.15 -0.82 -31.65
CA GLN A 531 10.89 -2.03 -32.03
C GLN A 531 12.39 -1.83 -31.87
N PHE A 532 12.98 -2.64 -30.99
CA PHE A 532 14.43 -2.85 -30.92
C PHE A 532 14.85 -3.72 -32.11
N THR A 533 15.76 -3.24 -32.96
CA THR A 533 16.08 -3.89 -34.25
C THR A 533 17.39 -4.69 -34.27
N LYS A 534 18.29 -4.43 -33.31
CA LYS A 534 19.66 -4.99 -33.28
C LYS A 534 19.94 -5.80 -32.02
N VAL A 535 18.96 -6.56 -31.54
CA VAL A 535 19.17 -7.42 -30.36
C VAL A 535 19.98 -8.65 -30.78
N VAL A 536 21.27 -8.69 -30.43
CA VAL A 536 22.18 -9.78 -30.82
C VAL A 536 22.40 -10.75 -29.66
N VAL A 537 22.16 -12.03 -29.90
CA VAL A 537 22.49 -13.11 -28.94
C VAL A 537 23.32 -14.21 -29.62
N LYS A 538 24.21 -14.85 -28.85
CA LYS A 538 25.09 -15.90 -29.38
C LYS A 538 24.36 -17.23 -29.60
N GLN A 539 23.37 -17.53 -28.76
CA GLN A 539 22.66 -18.80 -28.77
C GLN A 539 21.16 -18.56 -28.94
N ALA A 540 20.50 -19.44 -29.70
CA ALA A 540 19.04 -19.44 -29.77
C ALA A 540 18.45 -19.98 -28.46
N GLY A 541 17.28 -19.48 -28.05
CA GLY A 541 16.59 -20.00 -26.87
C GLY A 541 15.57 -19.03 -26.28
N ARG A 542 14.99 -19.44 -25.15
CA ARG A 542 14.13 -18.59 -24.32
C ARG A 542 15.00 -17.76 -23.37
N TYR A 543 14.82 -16.45 -23.40
CA TYR A 543 15.50 -15.47 -22.56
C TYR A 543 14.48 -14.79 -21.65
N LEU A 544 14.88 -14.42 -20.44
CA LEU A 544 14.19 -13.45 -19.62
C LEU A 544 14.92 -12.13 -19.78
N ILE A 545 14.35 -11.22 -20.57
CA ILE A 545 14.92 -9.89 -20.74
C ILE A 545 14.39 -9.00 -19.63
N ASN A 546 15.25 -8.17 -19.07
CA ASN A 546 14.84 -7.17 -18.09
C ASN A 546 14.37 -5.93 -18.85
N VAL A 547 13.12 -5.53 -18.66
CA VAL A 547 12.54 -4.35 -19.28
C VAL A 547 12.47 -3.26 -18.23
N ALA A 548 13.28 -2.21 -18.40
CA ALA A 548 13.16 -0.98 -17.63
C ALA A 548 12.04 -0.12 -18.22
N TYR A 549 11.16 0.42 -17.37
CA TYR A 549 9.94 1.10 -17.79
C TYR A 549 9.48 2.13 -16.75
N THR A 550 8.55 3.00 -17.14
CA THR A 550 7.83 3.89 -16.23
C THR A 550 6.32 3.72 -16.42
N SER A 551 5.55 3.80 -15.34
CA SER A 551 4.09 3.78 -15.42
C SER A 551 3.46 4.47 -14.21
N GLY A 552 2.53 5.40 -14.47
CA GLY A 552 1.79 6.08 -13.41
C GLY A 552 0.76 5.19 -12.71
N ASP A 553 0.27 4.17 -13.40
CA ASP A 553 -0.74 3.22 -12.96
C ASP A 553 -0.44 1.84 -13.60
N PRO A 554 -1.01 0.71 -13.11
CA PRO A 554 -0.77 -0.58 -13.73
C PRO A 554 -1.26 -0.62 -15.20
N ARG A 555 -0.36 -0.96 -16.13
CA ARG A 555 -0.65 -1.03 -17.57
C ARG A 555 -0.30 -2.40 -18.14
N SER A 556 -0.69 -2.66 -19.38
CA SER A 556 -0.28 -3.85 -20.12
C SER A 556 0.15 -3.50 -21.54
N ILE A 557 1.13 -4.22 -22.06
CA ILE A 557 1.61 -4.06 -23.44
C ILE A 557 1.96 -5.43 -24.03
N GLY A 558 1.72 -5.60 -25.33
CA GLY A 558 2.14 -6.78 -26.06
C GLY A 558 3.65 -6.75 -26.31
N VAL A 559 4.34 -7.80 -25.90
CA VAL A 559 5.78 -7.98 -26.15
C VAL A 559 5.96 -9.14 -27.11
N SER A 560 6.65 -8.92 -28.22
CA SER A 560 6.95 -9.96 -29.23
C SER A 560 8.41 -9.94 -29.63
N ALA A 561 8.90 -11.07 -30.16
CA ALA A 561 10.22 -11.16 -30.75
C ALA A 561 10.14 -11.78 -32.15
N ASN A 562 10.91 -11.24 -33.09
CA ASN A 562 11.05 -11.76 -34.46
C ASN A 562 9.71 -11.93 -35.21
N GLY A 563 8.75 -11.01 -35.00
CA GLY A 563 7.45 -11.03 -35.67
C GLY A 563 6.49 -12.14 -35.21
N LYS A 564 6.78 -12.81 -34.09
CA LYS A 564 5.84 -13.75 -33.47
C LYS A 564 4.66 -13.02 -32.85
N ALA A 565 3.60 -13.78 -32.52
CA ALA A 565 2.46 -13.25 -31.79
C ALA A 565 2.92 -12.56 -30.48
N PRO A 566 2.40 -11.36 -30.17
CA PRO A 566 2.72 -10.68 -28.93
C PRO A 566 2.12 -11.41 -27.73
N VAL A 567 2.87 -11.41 -26.64
CA VAL A 567 2.41 -11.84 -25.33
C VAL A 567 2.02 -10.60 -24.53
N ALA A 568 0.75 -10.49 -24.15
CA ALA A 568 0.28 -9.44 -23.27
C ALA A 568 1.01 -9.55 -21.92
N THR A 569 1.74 -8.50 -21.57
CA THR A 569 2.59 -8.44 -20.39
C THR A 569 2.08 -7.33 -19.50
N ALA A 570 1.77 -7.64 -18.24
CA ALA A 570 1.36 -6.65 -17.25
C ALA A 570 2.60 -5.97 -16.63
N PHE A 571 2.54 -4.66 -16.57
CA PHE A 571 3.55 -3.78 -15.97
C PHE A 571 2.90 -3.06 -14.79
N PRO A 572 3.32 -3.36 -13.55
CA PRO A 572 2.82 -2.67 -12.37
C PRO A 572 3.08 -1.16 -12.42
N ALA A 573 2.41 -0.37 -11.58
CA ALA A 573 2.78 1.03 -11.42
C ALA A 573 4.22 1.13 -10.87
N THR A 574 4.99 2.13 -11.31
CA THR A 574 6.36 2.36 -10.83
C THR A 574 6.44 3.48 -9.78
N GLY A 575 5.29 4.03 -9.40
CA GLY A 575 5.19 5.20 -8.51
C GLY A 575 5.19 6.54 -9.25
N GLY A 576 4.95 6.55 -10.57
CA GLY A 576 4.78 7.75 -11.39
C GLY A 576 5.43 7.63 -12.78
N TRP A 577 5.07 8.51 -13.71
CA TRP A 577 5.62 8.52 -15.08
C TRP A 577 7.10 8.95 -15.16
N GLY A 578 7.67 9.51 -14.09
CA GLY A 578 9.11 9.80 -14.02
C GLY A 578 9.92 8.74 -13.26
N ALA A 579 9.26 7.72 -12.73
CA ALA A 579 9.86 6.71 -11.87
C ALA A 579 10.16 5.44 -12.65
N ALA A 580 11.43 5.03 -12.73
CA ALA A 580 11.81 3.82 -13.45
C ALA A 580 11.79 2.58 -12.53
N ASP A 581 11.29 1.47 -13.04
CA ASP A 581 11.46 0.15 -12.44
C ASP A 581 11.73 -0.91 -13.52
N THR A 582 11.95 -2.16 -13.13
CA THR A 582 12.32 -3.25 -14.03
C THR A 582 11.53 -4.51 -13.71
N ILE A 583 11.00 -5.16 -14.76
CA ILE A 583 10.44 -6.52 -14.70
C ILE A 583 11.13 -7.43 -15.71
N SER A 584 11.13 -8.74 -15.46
CA SER A 584 11.63 -9.73 -16.41
C SER A 584 10.51 -10.23 -17.32
N VAL A 585 10.73 -10.18 -18.64
CA VAL A 585 9.78 -10.61 -19.66
C VAL A 585 10.36 -11.77 -20.48
N PRO A 586 9.63 -12.90 -20.65
CA PRO A 586 10.10 -14.01 -21.46
C PRO A 586 10.00 -13.72 -22.96
N VAL A 587 11.09 -13.90 -23.70
CA VAL A 587 11.14 -13.83 -25.17
C VAL A 587 11.90 -15.00 -25.76
N THR A 588 11.57 -15.40 -26.98
CA THR A 588 12.33 -16.43 -27.72
C THR A 588 13.18 -15.78 -28.80
N LEU A 589 14.49 -15.88 -28.68
CA LEU A 589 15.47 -15.28 -29.57
C LEU A 589 16.20 -16.36 -30.39
N LYS A 590 16.55 -16.05 -31.63
CA LYS A 590 17.45 -16.85 -32.49
C LYS A 590 18.88 -16.38 -32.31
N ALA A 591 19.86 -17.25 -32.58
CA ALA A 591 21.26 -16.85 -32.66
C ALA A 591 21.44 -15.77 -33.75
N GLY A 592 22.28 -14.78 -33.47
CA GLY A 592 22.46 -13.60 -34.32
C GLY A 592 21.49 -12.48 -33.97
N SER A 593 21.10 -11.69 -34.97
CA SER A 593 20.24 -10.50 -34.79
C SER A 593 18.77 -10.84 -34.65
N ASN A 594 18.08 -10.14 -33.76
CA ASN A 594 16.67 -10.28 -33.43
C ASN A 594 15.99 -8.93 -33.37
N THR A 595 14.66 -8.95 -33.56
CA THR A 595 13.80 -7.84 -33.19
C THR A 595 13.02 -8.15 -31.92
N VAL A 596 12.79 -7.12 -31.09
CA VAL A 596 11.87 -7.16 -29.95
C VAL A 596 10.94 -5.96 -30.06
N THR A 597 9.63 -6.20 -30.10
CA THR A 597 8.61 -5.16 -30.32
C THR A 597 7.70 -5.03 -29.10
N PHE A 598 7.40 -3.79 -28.74
CA PHE A 598 6.42 -3.37 -27.75
C PHE A 598 5.25 -2.69 -28.46
N ASP A 599 4.05 -3.26 -28.33
CA ASP A 599 2.84 -2.81 -29.01
C ASP A 599 1.61 -3.11 -28.14
N SER A 600 0.85 -2.08 -27.78
CA SER A 600 -0.38 -2.23 -26.98
C SER A 600 -1.65 -2.27 -27.83
N GLY A 601 -1.53 -2.17 -29.16
CA GLY A 601 -2.64 -1.96 -30.07
C GLY A 601 -3.37 -0.65 -29.77
N THR A 602 -4.55 -0.76 -29.16
CA THR A 602 -5.40 0.39 -28.81
C THR A 602 -5.35 0.75 -27.32
N GLY A 603 -4.79 -0.10 -26.46
CA GLY A 603 -4.72 0.12 -25.02
C GLY A 603 -3.63 1.13 -24.65
N TYR A 604 -3.81 1.84 -23.54
CA TYR A 604 -2.72 2.61 -22.95
C TYR A 604 -1.61 1.69 -22.44
N SER A 605 -0.37 2.16 -22.50
CA SER A 605 0.84 1.39 -22.26
C SER A 605 1.74 2.03 -21.21
N PRO A 606 2.66 1.26 -20.60
CA PRO A 606 3.82 1.84 -19.94
C PRO A 606 4.77 2.48 -20.96
N ASP A 607 5.60 3.41 -20.51
CA ASP A 607 6.71 3.92 -21.31
C ASP A 607 7.94 3.04 -21.08
N ILE A 608 8.73 2.80 -22.13
CA ILE A 608 9.90 1.91 -22.09
C ILE A 608 11.18 2.74 -22.03
N ASP A 609 12.03 2.44 -21.06
CA ASP A 609 13.35 3.05 -20.87
C ASP A 609 14.41 2.26 -21.64
N LYS A 610 14.58 0.97 -21.31
CA LYS A 610 15.54 0.10 -21.98
C LYS A 610 15.22 -1.38 -21.82
N ILE A 611 15.94 -2.22 -22.57
CA ILE A 611 15.99 -3.66 -22.33
C ILE A 611 17.41 -4.13 -22.02
N ASP A 612 17.56 -4.96 -21.00
CA ASP A 612 18.80 -5.66 -20.66
C ASP A 612 18.65 -7.15 -21.02
N VAL A 613 19.47 -7.61 -21.97
CA VAL A 613 19.41 -8.98 -22.51
C VAL A 613 20.52 -9.84 -21.92
N PRO A 614 20.20 -10.96 -21.25
CA PRO A 614 21.20 -11.87 -20.68
C PRO A 614 22.21 -12.38 -21.71
N LEU A 615 23.50 -12.37 -21.34
CA LEU A 615 24.56 -13.04 -22.11
C LEU A 615 24.54 -14.55 -21.82
N ARG A 616 24.48 -15.36 -22.87
CA ARG A 616 24.57 -16.82 -22.82
C ARG A 616 25.63 -17.36 -23.77
#